data_AF-J7TL12-F1
#
_entry.id   AF-J7TL12-F1
#
_cell.length_a   1.000
_cell.length_b   1.000
_cell.length_c   1.000
_cell.angle_alpha   90.00
_cell.angle_beta   90.00
_cell.angle_gamma   90.00
#
_symmetry.space_group_name_H-M   'P 1'
#
loop_
_entity.id
_entity.type
_entity.pdbx_description
1 polymer ?
#
loop_
_entity_poly.entity_id
_entity_poly.type
_entity_poly.pdbx_seq_one_letter_code
_entity_poly.pdbx_strand_id
1 'polypeptide(L)' 'MTIGFVLLLVMHGSAVPVTDDIYTLEECESRAVQMMTVRNVELVCAEVFR' A
#
# COMPACT_ATOMS: atom_id res chain seq x y z
N MET A 1 9.32 15.09 10.09
CA MET A 1 9.93 13.98 9.33
C MET A 1 9.42 12.70 9.95
N THR A 2 8.16 12.40 9.63
CA THR A 2 7.47 11.22 10.15
C THR A 2 7.43 10.21 9.01
N ILE A 3 7.89 9.00 9.27
CA ILE A 3 7.84 7.90 8.29
C ILE A 3 6.41 7.37 8.25
N GLY A 4 5.85 7.26 7.05
CA GLY A 4 4.55 6.66 6.82
C GLY A 4 4.58 5.73 5.62
N PHE A 5 3.53 4.93 5.45
CA PHE A 5 3.41 3.93 4.41
C PHE A 5 2.15 4.15 3.59
N VAL A 6 2.28 4.11 2.27
CA VAL A 6 1.16 4.16 1.33
C VAL A 6 0.96 2.80 0.69
N LEU A 7 -0.32 2.45 0.46
CA LEU A 7 -0.70 1.22 -0.20
C LEU A 7 -0.71 1.45 -1.71
N LEU A 8 0.12 0.73 -2.45
CA LEU A 8 0.24 0.83 -3.91
C LEU A 8 -0.25 -0.43 -4.60
N LEU A 9 -1.05 -0.25 -5.65
CA LEU A 9 -1.41 -1.27 -6.61
C LEU A 9 -0.34 -1.34 -7.71
N VAL A 10 0.23 -2.52 -7.89
CA VAL A 10 1.23 -2.78 -8.95
C VAL A 10 0.53 -3.39 -10.15
N MET A 11 0.58 -2.71 -11.29
CA MET A 11 -0.03 -3.14 -12.54
C MET A 11 0.83 -2.69 -13.72
N HIS A 12 1.17 -3.62 -14.62
CA HIS A 12 1.85 -3.31 -15.89
C HIS A 12 3.10 -2.40 -15.73
N GLY A 13 3.95 -2.69 -14.74
CA GLY A 13 5.17 -1.92 -14.48
C GLY A 13 4.96 -0.54 -13.83
N SER A 14 3.72 -0.23 -13.46
CA SER A 14 3.36 0.99 -12.72
C SER A 14 2.92 0.65 -11.30
N ALA A 15 3.20 1.53 -10.35
CA ALA A 15 2.68 1.47 -8.99
C ALA A 15 1.81 2.71 -8.74
N VAL A 16 0.54 2.50 -8.42
CA VAL A 16 -0.46 3.57 -8.23
C VAL A 16 -1.05 3.50 -6.83
N PRO A 17 -1.19 4.63 -6.12
CA PRO A 17 -1.79 4.63 -4.79
C PRO A 17 -3.24 4.16 -4.85
N VAL A 18 -3.59 3.22 -3.98
CA VAL A 18 -4.97 2.75 -3.80
C VAL A 18 -5.79 3.81 -3.06
N THR A 19 -5.14 4.55 -2.15
CA THR A 19 -5.70 5.61 -1.33
C THR A 19 -4.63 6.67 -1.08
N ASP A 20 -5.04 7.91 -0.78
CA ASP A 20 -4.13 8.98 -0.34
C ASP A 20 -3.80 8.90 1.17
N ASP A 21 -4.35 7.91 1.87
CA ASP A 21 -4.10 7.67 3.28
C ASP A 21 -2.64 7.22 3.53
N ILE A 22 -2.09 7.69 4.65
CA ILE A 22 -0.77 7.32 5.13
C ILE A 22 -0.95 6.49 6.41
N TYR A 23 -0.38 5.30 6.38
CA TYR A 23 -0.50 4.29 7.43
C TYR A 23 0.83 4.08 8.16
N THR A 24 0.76 3.44 9.31
CA THR A 24 1.91 2.70 9.84
C THR A 24 2.22 1.47 8.96
N LEU A 25 3.41 0.87 9.12
CA LEU A 25 3.78 -0.32 8.36
C LEU A 25 2.78 -1.47 8.60
N GLU A 26 2.48 -1.76 9.87
CA GLU A 26 1.58 -2.85 10.27
C GLU A 26 0.17 -2.67 9.70
N GLU A 27 -0.37 -1.45 9.74
CA GLU A 27 -1.67 -1.13 9.15
C GLU A 27 -1.67 -1.31 7.63
N CYS A 28 -0.59 -0.89 6.95
CA CYS A 28 -0.48 -1.02 5.51
C CYS A 28 -0.43 -2.50 5.09
N GLU A 29 0.42 -3.31 5.74
CA GLU A 29 0.57 -4.73 5.42
C GLU A 29 -0.72 -5.50 5.69
N SER A 30 -1.37 -5.25 6.83
CA SER A 30 -2.66 -5.87 7.18
C SER A 30 -3.72 -5.58 6.11
N ARG A 31 -3.80 -4.34 5.61
CA ARG A 31 -4.71 -3.95 4.53
C ARG A 31 -4.34 -4.59 3.19
N ALA A 32 -3.05 -4.63 2.85
CA ALA A 32 -2.57 -5.27 1.63
C ALA A 32 -3.01 -6.74 1.58
N VAL A 33 -2.76 -7.49 2.65
CA VAL A 33 -3.18 -8.89 2.78
C VAL A 33 -4.68 -9.03 2.65
N GLN A 34 -5.46 -8.25 3.41
CA GLN A 34 -6.93 -8.31 3.34
C GLN A 34 -7.44 -8.07 1.92
N MET A 35 -6.92 -7.07 1.22
CA MET A 35 -7.35 -6.79 -0.15
C MET A 35 -6.92 -7.86 -1.16
N MET A 36 -5.71 -8.41 -1.03
CA MET A 36 -5.23 -9.49 -1.90
C MET A 36 -6.01 -10.81 -1.69
N THR A 37 -6.61 -11.03 -0.51
CA THR A 37 -7.47 -12.22 -0.31
C THR A 37 -8.79 -12.15 -1.08
N VAL A 38 -9.30 -10.94 -1.36
CA VAL A 38 -10.59 -10.73 -2.03
C VAL A 38 -10.45 -10.35 -3.50
N ARG A 39 -9.28 -9.87 -3.92
CA ARG A 39 -9.00 -9.42 -5.28
C ARG A 39 -7.68 -10.01 -5.75
N ASN A 40 -7.66 -10.52 -6.98
CA ASN A 40 -6.44 -10.99 -7.63
C ASN A 40 -5.62 -9.80 -8.15
N VAL A 41 -5.01 -9.06 -7.22
CA VAL A 41 -4.17 -7.87 -7.47
C VAL A 41 -2.87 -8.00 -6.67
N GLU A 42 -1.83 -7.31 -7.13
CA GLU A 42 -0.59 -7.18 -6.37
C GLU A 42 -0.57 -5.84 -5.64
N LEU A 43 -0.53 -5.89 -4.30
CA LEU A 43 -0.48 -4.71 -3.44
C LEU A 43 0.82 -4.69 -2.66
N VAL A 44 1.45 -3.52 -2.62
CA VAL A 44 2.71 -3.31 -1.89
C VAL A 44 2.60 -2.08 -0.99
N CYS A 45 3.37 -2.10 0.10
CA CYS A 45 3.51 -0.96 1.00
C CYS A 45 4.80 -0.22 0.67
N ALA A 46 4.69 1.07 0.37
CA ALA A 46 5.83 1.91 0.06
C ALA A 46 6.03 2.98 1.14
N GLU A 47 7.28 3.15 1.57
CA GLU A 47 7.66 4.18 2.54
C GLU A 47 7.57 5.56 1.88
N VAL A 48 6.97 6.51 2.60
CA VAL A 48 6.88 7.92 2.22
C VAL A 48 7.35 8.82 3.35
N PHE A 49 8.05 9.88 2.97
CA PHE A 49 8.51 10.91 3.89
C PHE A 49 7.53 12.07 3.92
N ARG A 50 7.06 12.43 5.13
CA ARG A 50 6.21 13.61 5.40
C ARG A 50 6.89 14.63 6.31
#